data_AF-A0A7K4LYP9-F1
#
_entry.id   AF-A0A7K4LYP9-F1
#
_cell.length_a   1.000
_cell.length_b   1.000
_cell.length_c   1.000
_cell.angle_alpha   90.00
_cell.angle_beta   90.00
_cell.angle_gamma   90.00
#
_symmetry.space_group_name_H-M   'P 1'
#
loop_
_entity.id
_entity.type
_entity.pdbx_description
1 polymer ?
#
loop_
_entity_poly.entity_id
_entity_poly.type
_entity_poly.pdbx_seq_one_letter_code
_entity_poly.pdbx_strand_id
1 'polypeptide(L)' 'MKILCFLLALLLVAFHGAAGFNQPPGSLIRCGYRGTFCYPRKCPRGNLYLGKCNSVYSCCKW' A
#
# COMPACT_ATOMS: atom_id res chain seq x y z
N MET A 1 -3.17 20.48 -39.80
CA MET A 1 -2.81 19.30 -38.98
C MET A 1 -2.06 19.72 -37.71
N LYS A 2 -2.71 20.49 -36.81
CA LYS A 2 -2.04 21.11 -35.65
C LYS A 2 -2.93 21.04 -34.40
N ILE A 3 -4.24 21.16 -34.60
CA ILE A 3 -5.29 20.95 -33.59
C ILE A 3 -5.27 19.53 -33.00
N LEU A 4 -4.97 18.50 -33.80
CA LEU A 4 -4.90 17.12 -33.32
C LEU A 4 -3.82 16.97 -32.22
N CYS A 5 -2.69 17.64 -32.37
CA CYS A 5 -1.59 17.60 -31.41
C CYS A 5 -1.98 18.29 -30.10
N PHE A 6 -2.74 19.37 -30.16
CA PHE A 6 -3.25 20.06 -28.97
C PHE A 6 -4.25 19.18 -28.20
N LEU A 7 -5.17 18.52 -28.91
CA LEU A 7 -6.10 17.57 -28.30
C LEU A 7 -5.36 16.42 -27.61
N LEU A 8 -4.32 15.88 -28.26
CA LEU A 8 -3.54 14.77 -27.71
C LEU A 8 -2.78 15.18 -26.43
N ALA A 9 -2.18 16.38 -26.43
CA ALA A 9 -1.51 16.93 -25.26
C ALA A 9 -2.48 17.15 -24.09
N LEU A 10 -3.68 17.65 -24.38
CA LEU A 10 -4.70 17.92 -23.38
C LEU A 10 -5.25 16.62 -22.76
N LEU A 11 -5.44 15.59 -23.60
CA LEU A 11 -5.81 14.24 -23.15
C LEU A 11 -4.71 13.66 -22.24
N LEU A 12 -3.45 13.69 -22.66
CA LEU A 12 -2.34 13.18 -21.84
C LEU A 12 -2.27 13.88 -20.48
N VAL A 13 -2.37 15.21 -20.43
CA VAL A 13 -2.38 15.95 -19.16
C VAL A 13 -3.56 15.53 -18.26
N ALA A 14 -4.75 15.35 -18.83
CA ALA A 14 -5.93 14.90 -18.08
C ALA A 14 -5.78 13.46 -17.54
N PHE A 15 -5.21 12.55 -18.33
CA PHE A 15 -4.98 11.16 -17.92
C PHE A 15 -3.83 11.01 -16.92
N HIS A 16 -2.79 11.85 -16.98
CA HIS A 16 -1.69 11.84 -16.02
C HIS A 16 -2.11 12.31 -14.61
N GLY A 17 -3.15 13.17 -14.50
CA GLY A 17 -3.73 13.56 -13.21
C GLY A 17 -4.54 12.45 -12.53
N ALA A 18 -5.00 11.44 -13.29
CA ALA A 18 -5.72 10.27 -12.79
C ALA A 18 -4.81 9.10 -12.42
N ALA A 19 -3.51 9.18 -12.73
CA ALA A 19 -2.48 8.38 -12.07
C ALA A 19 -2.29 8.94 -10.66
N GLY A 20 -3.35 8.84 -9.85
CA GLY A 20 -3.28 9.03 -8.42
C GLY A 20 -2.07 8.23 -7.96
N PHE A 21 -1.14 8.94 -7.33
CA PHE A 21 -0.09 8.38 -6.52
C PHE A 21 -0.65 7.11 -5.88
N ASN A 22 -0.23 5.94 -6.36
CA ASN A 22 -0.23 4.75 -5.54
C ASN A 22 0.79 5.07 -4.48
N GLN A 23 0.38 5.90 -3.51
CA GLN A 23 1.10 6.21 -2.31
C GLN A 23 1.42 4.82 -1.77
N PRO A 24 2.67 4.34 -1.83
CA PRO A 24 2.99 3.05 -1.27
C PRO A 24 2.53 3.18 0.18
N PRO A 25 1.53 2.40 0.61
CA PRO A 25 0.90 2.60 1.92
C PRO A 25 2.04 2.66 2.92
N GLY A 26 2.17 3.81 3.59
CA GLY A 26 3.42 4.27 4.20
C GLY A 26 4.13 3.14 4.88
N SER A 27 5.25 2.69 4.28
CA SER A 27 6.02 1.53 4.74
C SER A 27 5.14 0.45 5.37
N LEU A 28 4.23 -0.17 4.62
CA LEU A 28 3.52 -1.35 5.09
C LEU A 28 4.60 -2.41 5.33
N ILE A 29 5.13 -2.47 6.55
CA ILE A 29 6.15 -3.44 6.92
C ILE A 29 5.53 -4.78 6.56
N ARG A 30 6.12 -5.45 5.56
CA ARG A 30 5.63 -6.74 5.12
C ARG A 30 5.80 -7.67 6.30
N CYS A 31 4.68 -8.17 6.84
CA CYS A 31 4.74 -9.05 8.00
C CYS A 31 5.60 -10.28 7.67
N GLY A 32 6.54 -10.62 8.56
CA GLY A 32 7.63 -11.57 8.27
C GLY A 32 8.99 -10.90 8.04
N TYR A 33 9.07 -9.56 8.03
CA TYR A 33 10.32 -8.81 7.95
C TYR A 33 10.69 -8.17 9.31
N ARG A 34 12.00 -8.07 9.63
CA ARG A 34 12.53 -7.43 10.86
C ARG A 34 11.92 -7.93 12.18
N GLY A 35 11.82 -9.25 12.35
CA GLY A 35 11.32 -9.84 13.61
C GLY A 35 9.80 -9.68 13.81
N THR A 36 9.06 -9.46 12.73
CA THR A 36 7.59 -9.53 12.74
C THR A 36 7.14 -10.93 12.35
N PHE A 37 6.00 -11.37 12.88
CA PHE A 37 5.40 -12.68 12.62
C PHE A 37 3.88 -12.60 12.58
N CYS A 38 3.25 -13.54 11.86
CA CYS A 38 1.79 -13.66 11.84
C CYS A 38 1.31 -14.59 12.96
N TYR A 39 0.31 -14.15 13.72
CA TYR A 39 -0.28 -14.91 14.83
C TYR A 39 -1.81 -14.98 14.70
N PRO A 40 -2.45 -16.11 15.02
CA PRO A 40 -3.90 -16.24 14.94
C PRO A 40 -4.63 -15.23 15.84
N ARG A 41 -5.60 -14.50 15.28
CA ARG A 41 -6.46 -13.52 15.97
C ARG A 41 -5.71 -12.38 16.65
N LYS A 42 -5.14 -12.56 17.84
CA LYS A 42 -4.54 -11.50 18.68
C LYS A 42 -3.10 -11.84 19.05
N CYS A 43 -2.21 -10.86 18.99
CA CYS A 43 -0.81 -11.03 19.37
C CYS A 43 -0.66 -11.54 20.82
N PRO A 44 0.38 -12.35 21.10
CA PRO A 44 0.70 -12.78 22.45
C PRO A 44 1.00 -11.59 23.38
N ARG A 45 0.91 -11.80 24.69
CA ARG A 45 1.25 -10.76 25.67
C ARG A 45 2.72 -10.38 25.53
N GLY A 46 2.99 -9.08 25.48
CA GLY A 46 4.34 -8.53 25.30
C GLY A 46 4.67 -8.18 23.85
N ASN A 47 3.86 -8.60 22.87
CA ASN A 47 4.10 -8.30 21.47
C ASN A 47 3.27 -7.10 20.97
N LEU A 48 3.87 -6.28 20.11
CA LEU A 48 3.20 -5.14 19.50
C LEU A 48 2.34 -5.60 18.30
N TYR A 49 1.07 -5.17 18.27
CA TYR A 49 0.20 -5.33 17.10
C TYR A 49 0.54 -4.29 16.04
N LEU A 50 0.88 -4.74 14.84
CA LEU A 50 1.26 -3.87 13.72
C LEU A 50 0.20 -3.81 12.60
N GLY A 51 -0.75 -4.74 12.59
CA GLY A 51 -1.77 -4.81 11.55
C GLY A 51 -2.25 -6.23 11.30
N LYS A 52 -2.82 -6.48 10.13
CA LYS A 52 -3.33 -7.79 9.72
C LYS A 52 -2.40 -8.42 8.67
N CYS A 53 -2.13 -9.71 8.82
CA CYS A 53 -1.55 -10.52 7.74
C CYS A 53 -2.64 -10.96 6.76
N ASN A 54 -3.81 -11.34 7.28
CA ASN A 54 -5.01 -11.66 6.50
C ASN A 54 -6.26 -11.51 7.41
N SER A 55 -7.41 -12.03 6.99
CA SER A 55 -8.68 -11.94 7.76
C SER A 55 -8.64 -12.64 9.13
N VAL A 56 -7.77 -13.63 9.32
CA VAL A 56 -7.71 -14.49 10.52
C VAL A 56 -6.44 -14.25 11.34
N TYR A 57 -5.37 -13.75 10.72
CA TYR A 57 -4.04 -13.61 11.33
C TYR A 57 -3.65 -12.14 11.48
N SER A 58 -3.11 -11.82 12.66
CA SER A 58 -2.56 -10.51 13.01
C SER A 58 -1.06 -10.50 12.84
N CYS A 59 -0.52 -9.37 12.38
CA CYS A 59 0.91 -9.13 12.35
C CYS A 59 1.39 -8.60 13.70
N CYS A 60 2.35 -9.29 14.29
CA CYS A 60 2.90 -9.04 15.61
C CYS A 60 4.41 -8.80 15.52
N LYS A 61 4.97 -8.02 16.44
CA LYS A 61 6.41 -7.85 16.60
C LYS A 61 6.85 -8.33 17.99
N TRP A 62 7.99 -9.01 18.06
CA TRP A 62 8.70 -9.27 19.32
C TRP A 62 8.86 -8.01 20.15
#